data_AF-U5CNJ1-F1
#
_entry.id   AF-U5CNJ1-F1
#
_cell.length_a   1.000
_cell.length_b   1.000
_cell.length_c   1.000
_cell.angle_alpha   90.00
_cell.angle_beta   90.00
_cell.angle_gamma   90.00
#
_symmetry.space_group_name_H-M   'P 1'
#
loop_
_entity.id
_entity.type
_entity.pdbx_description
1 polymer ?
#
loop_
_entity_poly.entity_id
_entity_poly.type
_entity_poly.pdbx_seq_one_letter_code
_entity_poly.pdbx_strand_id
1 'polypeptide(L)'
;MLHLAKLLHARGFYITFVNTNFNHKRVTRSGGAMALKHLEDFKLESIPDGLPLEHGRDVLSLCDATGKYFSSPFWDLVSKLNGSIQVPRLTA
;
A
#
# COMPACT_ATOMS: atom_id res chain seq x y z
N MET A 1 2.25 -9.07 -6.55
CA MET A 1 2.85 -7.72 -6.45
C MET A 1 4.01 -7.63 -5.47
N LEU A 2 3.92 -8.18 -4.24
CA LEU A 2 5.01 -8.02 -3.24
C LEU A 2 6.38 -8.57 -3.68
N HIS A 3 6.44 -9.72 -4.37
CA HIS A 3 7.71 -10.25 -4.87
C HIS A 3 8.39 -9.31 -5.89
N LEU A 4 7.62 -8.66 -6.77
CA LEU A 4 8.16 -7.67 -7.69
C LEU A 4 8.74 -6.47 -6.94
N ALA A 5 8.01 -5.97 -5.93
CA ALA A 5 8.49 -4.89 -5.09
C ALA A 5 9.81 -5.23 -4.39
N LYS A 6 9.95 -6.47 -3.87
CA LYS A 6 11.21 -6.97 -3.29
C LYS A 6 12.34 -7.04 -4.31
N LEU A 7 12.07 -7.48 -5.55
CA LEU A 7 13.07 -7.52 -6.61
C LEU A 7 13.54 -6.11 -7.03
N LEU A 8 12.63 -5.14 -7.07
CA LEU A 8 12.98 -3.74 -7.32
C LEU A 8 13.79 -3.16 -6.17
N HIS A 9 13.38 -3.40 -4.92
CA HIS A 9 14.14 -3.01 -3.73
C HIS A 9 15.57 -3.57 -3.76
N ALA A 10 15.74 -4.85 -4.10
CA ALA A 10 17.06 -5.48 -4.24
C ALA A 10 17.94 -4.84 -5.34
N ARG A 11 17.36 -4.03 -6.24
CA ARG A 11 18.09 -3.24 -7.24
C ARG A 11 18.36 -1.79 -6.81
N GLY A 12 18.10 -1.45 -5.54
CA GLY A 12 18.39 -0.14 -4.96
C GLY A 12 17.24 0.87 -5.05
N PHE A 13 16.03 0.43 -5.38
CA PHE A 13 14.86 1.31 -5.38
C PHE A 13 14.31 1.47 -3.96
N TYR A 14 14.02 2.71 -3.57
CA TYR A 14 13.16 2.98 -2.41
C TYR A 14 11.72 2.58 -2.76
N ILE A 15 11.08 1.79 -1.90
CA ILE A 15 9.74 1.27 -2.16
C ILE A 15 8.78 1.72 -1.06
N THR A 16 7.70 2.39 -1.46
CA THR A 16 6.49 2.51 -0.65
C THR A 16 5.41 1.61 -1.25
N PHE A 17 5.14 0.49 -0.59
CA PHE A 17 4.13 -0.47 -1.02
C PHE A 17 2.79 -0.17 -0.35
N VAL A 18 1.80 0.26 -1.15
CA VAL A 18 0.48 0.66 -0.66
C VAL A 18 -0.50 -0.50 -0.79
N ASN A 19 -1.12 -0.88 0.32
CA ASN A 19 -2.21 -1.86 0.38
C ASN A 19 -3.55 -1.18 0.67
N THR A 20 -4.65 -1.92 0.48
CA THR A 20 -5.89 -1.55 1.20
C THR A 20 -5.76 -1.92 2.68
N ASN A 21 -6.49 -1.26 3.57
CA ASN A 21 -6.51 -1.59 5.01
C ASN A 21 -6.83 -3.08 5.25
N PHE A 22 -7.71 -3.67 4.44
CA PHE A 22 -8.03 -5.09 4.51
C PHE A 22 -6.81 -5.97 4.16
N ASN A 23 -6.15 -5.70 3.03
CA ASN A 23 -4.98 -6.48 2.62
C ASN A 23 -3.78 -6.26 3.54
N HIS A 24 -3.59 -5.06 4.06
CA HIS A 24 -2.55 -4.74 5.03
C HIS A 24 -2.71 -5.60 6.30
N LYS A 25 -3.93 -5.69 6.86
CA LYS A 25 -4.20 -6.56 8.02
C LYS A 25 -3.90 -8.03 7.73
N ARG A 26 -4.27 -8.53 6.54
CA ARG A 26 -4.00 -9.92 6.14
C ARG A 26 -2.50 -10.20 6.02
N VAL A 27 -1.75 -9.31 5.37
CA VAL A 27 -0.30 -9.44 5.22
C VAL A 27 0.40 -9.39 6.58
N THR A 28 0.00 -8.48 7.46
CA THR A 28 0.54 -8.38 8.82
C THR A 28 0.26 -9.64 9.64
N ARG A 29 -0.97 -10.17 9.60
CA ARG A 29 -1.34 -11.39 10.32
C ARG A 29 -0.59 -12.63 9.81
N SER A 30 -0.27 -12.69 8.51
CA SER A 30 0.51 -13.78 7.93
C SER A 30 2.01 -13.73 8.25
N GLY A 31 2.48 -12.70 8.98
CA GLY A 31 3.90 -12.49 9.27
C GLY A 31 4.70 -11.87 8.11
N GLY A 32 4.11 -11.73 6.91
CA GLY A 32 4.77 -11.16 5.74
C GLY A 32 5.25 -9.71 5.94
N ALA A 33 4.54 -8.91 6.74
CA ALA A 33 4.97 -7.55 7.08
C ALA A 33 6.17 -7.52 8.05
N MET A 34 6.31 -8.52 8.92
CA MET A 34 7.40 -8.55 9.91
C MET A 34 8.77 -8.66 9.26
N ALA A 35 8.86 -9.40 8.15
CA ALA A 35 10.08 -9.51 7.34
C ALA A 35 10.44 -8.23 6.59
N LEU A 36 9.60 -7.19 6.59
CA LEU A 36 9.87 -5.92 5.89
C LEU A 36 10.09 -4.76 6.87
N LYS A 37 9.66 -4.89 8.14
CA LYS A 37 9.79 -3.84 9.16
C LYS A 37 11.23 -3.41 9.45
N HIS A 38 12.22 -4.24 9.15
CA HIS A 38 13.63 -3.93 9.37
C HIS A 38 14.28 -3.20 8.19
N LEU A 39 13.58 -3.04 7.06
CA LEU A 39 14.07 -2.34 5.89
C LEU A 39 13.68 -0.87 5.98
N GLU A 40 14.65 0.03 6.14
CA GLU A 40 14.39 1.46 6.30
C GLU A 40 13.82 2.10 5.01
N ASP A 41 14.14 1.53 3.86
CA ASP A 41 13.79 1.96 2.50
C ASP A 41 12.66 1.14 1.85
N PHE A 42 12.03 0.25 2.62
CA PHE A 42 10.83 -0.49 2.22
C PHE A 42 9.67 -0.18 3.19
N LYS A 43 8.79 0.74 2.81
CA LYS A 43 7.62 1.13 3.61
C LYS A 43 6.37 0.38 3.19
N LEU A 44 5.57 -0.01 4.18
CA LEU A 44 4.26 -0.63 3.98
C LEU A 44 3.19 0.35 4.46
N GLU A 45 2.47 0.98 3.54
CA GLU A 45 1.39 1.92 3.84
C GLU A 45 0.03 1.27 3.54
N SER A 46 -1.05 1.89 4.01
CA SER A 46 -2.40 1.45 3.65
C SER A 46 -3.40 2.58 3.49
N ILE A 47 -4.35 2.36 2.57
CA ILE A 47 -5.49 3.25 2.32
C ILE A 47 -6.82 2.51 2.57
N PRO A 48 -7.90 3.20 2.97
CA PRO A 48 -9.23 2.60 3.03
C PRO A 48 -9.74 2.22 1.63
N ASP A 49 -10.43 1.09 1.53
CA ASP A 49 -11.08 0.66 0.28
C ASP A 49 -12.59 0.96 0.23
N GLY A 50 -13.13 1.61 1.27
CA GLY A 50 -14.54 2.01 1.35
C GLY A 50 -15.54 0.87 1.53
N LEU A 51 -15.08 -0.39 1.54
CA LEU A 51 -15.95 -1.56 1.58
C LEU A 51 -16.18 -2.08 3.01
N PRO A 52 -17.39 -2.55 3.34
CA PRO A 52 -17.67 -3.24 4.60
C PRO A 52 -16.79 -4.48 4.79
N LEU A 53 -16.54 -4.87 6.04
CA LEU A 53 -15.80 -6.10 6.35
C LEU A 53 -16.51 -7.36 5.85
N GLU A 54 -17.84 -7.39 6.00
CA GLU A 54 -18.71 -8.50 5.59
C GLU A 54 -19.03 -8.51 4.08
N HIS A 55 -18.56 -7.52 3.33
CA HIS A 55 -18.83 -7.45 1.89
C HIS A 55 -18.05 -8.54 1.15
N GLY A 56 -18.74 -9.29 0.29
CA GLY A 56 -18.10 -10.23 -0.61
C GLY A 56 -17.10 -9.47 -1.48
N ARG A 57 -15.80 -9.78 -1.34
CA ARG A 57 -14.75 -9.13 -2.12
C ARG A 57 -14.49 -9.88 -3.41
N ASP A 58 -15.55 -10.01 -4.21
CA ASP A 58 -15.45 -10.48 -5.58
C ASP A 58 -14.74 -9.44 -6.46
N VAL A 59 -14.38 -9.85 -7.68
CA VAL A 59 -13.59 -9.01 -8.57
C VAL A 59 -14.35 -7.75 -9.01
N LEU A 60 -15.67 -7.85 -9.23
CA LEU A 60 -16.47 -6.73 -9.72
C LEU A 60 -16.61 -5.65 -8.65
N SER A 61 -16.95 -6.04 -7.41
CA SER A 61 -17.08 -5.09 -6.29
C SER A 61 -15.78 -4.37 -5.97
N LEU A 62 -14.64 -5.08 -6.02
CA LEU A 62 -13.31 -4.47 -5.84
C LEU A 62 -12.96 -3.48 -6.97
N CYS A 63 -13.31 -3.81 -8.21
CA CYS A 63 -13.07 -2.94 -9.35
C CYS A 63 -13.89 -1.64 -9.23
N ASP A 64 -15.18 -1.76 -8.91
CA ASP A 64 -16.07 -0.62 -8.68
C ASP A 64 -15.62 0.25 -7.49
N ALA A 65 -15.23 -0.39 -6.39
CA ALA A 65 -14.69 0.30 -5.21
C ALA A 65 -13.41 1.09 -5.52
N THR A 66 -12.55 0.58 -6.40
CA THR A 66 -11.32 1.27 -6.81
C THR A 66 -11.65 2.62 -7.45
N GLY A 67 -12.60 2.65 -8.39
CA GLY A 67 -13.03 3.89 -9.04
C GLY A 67 -13.74 4.86 -8.10
N LYS A 68 -14.52 4.33 -7.14
CA LYS A 68 -15.35 5.14 -6.23
C LYS A 68 -14.59 5.72 -5.04
N TYR A 69 -13.68 4.95 -4.44
CA TYR A 69 -13.20 5.24 -3.09
C TYR A 69 -11.69 5.46 -2.99
N PHE A 70 -10.88 5.03 -3.97
CA PHE A 70 -9.43 4.99 -3.76
C PHE A 70 -8.75 6.32 -4.08
N SER A 71 -9.31 7.12 -4.98
CA SER A 71 -8.67 8.34 -5.49
C SER A 71 -8.30 9.32 -4.38
N SER A 72 -9.28 9.79 -3.59
CA SER A 72 -9.02 10.77 -2.53
C SER A 72 -8.02 10.26 -1.47
N PRO A 73 -8.20 9.07 -0.87
CA PRO A 73 -7.26 8.56 0.12
C PRO A 73 -5.85 8.30 -0.45
N PHE A 74 -5.74 7.93 -1.72
CA PHE A 74 -4.46 7.76 -2.38
C PHE A 74 -3.72 9.09 -2.51
N TRP A 75 -4.41 10.16 -2.96
CA TRP A 75 -3.80 11.48 -3.09
C TRP A 75 -3.45 12.12 -1.74
N ASP A 76 -4.26 11.86 -0.70
CA ASP A 76 -3.93 12.25 0.67
C ASP A 76 -2.63 11.59 1.14
N LEU A 77 -2.47 10.29 0.85
CA LEU A 77 -1.24 9.57 1.16
C LEU A 77 -0.04 10.12 0.36
N VAL A 78 -0.19 10.35 -0.94
CA VAL A 78 0.87 10.95 -1.78
C VAL A 78 1.30 12.31 -1.24
N SER A 79 0.35 13.15 -0.86
CA SER A 79 0.61 14.47 -0.27
C SER A 79 1.38 14.36 1.05
N LYS A 80 0.96 13.43 1.92
CA LYS A 80 1.66 13.12 3.18
C LYS A 80 3.10 12.66 2.92
N LEU A 81 3.32 11.76 1.97
CA LEU A 81 4.65 11.22 1.66
C LEU A 81 5.58 12.29 1.08
N ASN A 82 5.07 13.15 0.19
CA ASN A 82 5.84 14.24 -0.39
C ASN A 82 6.24 15.34 0.62
N GLY A 83 5.49 15.47 1.72
CA GLY A 83 5.84 16.35 2.84
C GLY A 83 6.87 15.76 3.82
N SER A 84 7.20 14.47 3.71
CA SER A 84 8.15 13.80 4.60
C SER A 84 9.60 14.02 4.15
N ILE A 85 10.50 14.22 5.10
CA ILE A 85 11.96 14.31 4.85
C ILE A 85 12.59 12.91 4.77
N GLN A 86 11.93 11.90 5.33
CA GLN A 86 12.45 10.51 5.42
C GLN A 86 12.12 9.64 4.20
N VAL A 87 11.28 10.15 3.29
CA VAL A 87 10.83 9.43 2.09
C VAL A 87 11.28 10.25 0.88
N PRO A 88 11.92 9.63 -0.14
CA PRO A 88 12.21 10.32 -1.38
C PRO A 88 10.93 10.92 -1.99
N ARG A 89 11.02 12.14 -2.53
CA ARG A 89 9.87 12.76 -3.19
C ARG A 89 9.40 11.90 -4.36
N LEU A 90 8.09 11.70 -4.43
CA LEU A 90 7.46 11.03 -5.55
C LEU A 90 7.51 11.99 -6.75
N THR A 91 7.98 11.50 -7.88
CA THR A 91 7.94 12.21 -9.17
C THR A 91 6.70 11.73 -9.94
N ALA A 92 6.00 12.67 -10.57
CA ALA A 92 4.81 12.41 -11.39
C ALA A 92 5.18 12.31 -12.88
#